data_AF-A0A256YZ51-F1
#
_entry.id   AF-A0A256YZ51-F1
#
_cell.length_a   1.000
_cell.length_b   1.000
_cell.length_c   1.000
_cell.angle_alpha   90.00
_cell.angle_beta   90.00
_cell.angle_gamma   90.00
#
_symmetry.space_group_name_H-M   'P 1'
#
loop_
_entity.id
_entity.type
_entity.pdbx_description
1 polymer ?
#
loop_
_entity_poly.entity_id
_entity_poly.type
_entity_poly.pdbx_seq_one_letter_code
_entity_poly.pdbx_strand_id
1 'polypeptide(L)'
;MKREEREVLMEEFDVWLKTRFADRLRIGGHRFEKAARGEIMIDGGAFTKEEARLLFQMLTSRNPLERINAAIIIWDRNGTLVKIVVALAILALILVYFWVRR
;
A
#
# COMPACT_ATOMS: atom_id res chain seq x y z
N MET A 1 7.53 -17.78 -5.80
CA MET A 1 8.36 -16.93 -6.67
C MET A 1 9.83 -17.22 -6.42
N LYS A 2 10.55 -17.81 -7.37
CA LYS A 2 11.99 -18.08 -7.30
C LYS A 2 12.79 -16.77 -7.14
N ARG A 3 14.03 -16.85 -6.66
CA ARG A 3 14.86 -15.66 -6.41
C ARG A 3 15.10 -14.85 -7.69
N GLU A 4 15.39 -15.54 -8.78
CA GLU A 4 15.60 -14.97 -10.12
C GLU A 4 14.38 -14.19 -10.61
N GLU A 5 13.17 -14.75 -10.46
CA GLU A 5 11.91 -14.05 -10.79
C GLU A 5 11.73 -12.74 -10.00
N ARG A 6 12.21 -12.70 -8.75
CA ARG A 6 12.15 -11.49 -7.91
C ARG A 6 13.12 -10.41 -8.38
N GLU A 7 14.31 -10.83 -8.79
CA GLU A 7 15.35 -9.92 -9.29
C GLU A 7 14.89 -9.29 -10.61
N VAL A 8 14.31 -10.09 -11.51
CA VAL A 8 13.69 -9.58 -12.76
C VAL A 8 12.57 -8.57 -12.47
N LEU A 9 11.64 -8.88 -11.55
CA LEU A 9 10.57 -7.95 -11.18
C LEU A 9 11.08 -6.65 -10.55
N MET A 10 12.20 -6.71 -9.81
CA MET A 10 12.86 -5.53 -9.28
C MET A 10 13.49 -4.66 -10.35
N GLU A 11 14.14 -5.28 -11.33
CA GLU A 11 14.69 -4.57 -12.48
C GLU A 11 13.59 -3.92 -13.31
N GLU A 12 12.49 -4.63 -13.56
CA GLU A 12 11.31 -4.07 -14.23
C GLU A 12 10.73 -2.87 -13.48
N PHE A 13 10.66 -2.95 -12.14
CA PHE A 13 10.19 -1.84 -11.31
C PHE A 13 11.15 -0.64 -11.34
N ASP A 14 12.46 -0.88 -11.31
CA ASP A 14 13.47 0.18 -11.42
C ASP A 14 13.44 0.85 -12.81
N VAL A 15 13.23 0.08 -13.88
CA VAL A 15 13.01 0.61 -15.23
C VAL A 15 11.73 1.43 -15.27
N TRP A 16 10.65 0.93 -14.65
CA TRP A 16 9.40 1.66 -14.52
C TRP A 16 9.64 2.99 -13.80
N LEU A 17 10.33 3.04 -12.66
CA LEU A 17 10.62 4.29 -11.94
C LEU A 17 11.37 5.34 -12.79
N LYS A 18 12.16 4.91 -13.77
CA LYS A 18 12.97 5.78 -14.64
C LYS A 18 12.24 6.21 -15.92
N THR A 19 11.32 5.40 -16.43
CA THR A 19 10.60 5.68 -17.69
C THR A 19 9.42 6.63 -17.51
N ARG A 20 9.09 7.39 -18.55
CA ARG A 20 7.93 8.30 -18.59
C ARG A 20 6.66 7.70 -19.22
N PHE A 21 6.71 6.46 -19.70
CA PHE A 21 5.67 5.89 -20.56
C PHE A 21 4.53 5.19 -19.81
N ALA A 22 4.83 4.59 -18.65
CA ALA A 22 3.85 3.92 -17.82
C ALA A 22 3.65 4.69 -16.52
N ASP A 23 2.53 5.38 -16.40
CA ASP A 23 2.25 6.21 -15.22
C ASP A 23 1.67 5.41 -14.05
N ARG A 24 1.15 4.20 -14.29
CA ARG A 24 0.44 3.40 -13.30
C ARG A 24 0.86 1.93 -13.32
N LEU A 25 0.93 1.33 -12.14
CA LEU A 25 1.28 -0.07 -11.92
C LEU A 25 0.43 -0.64 -10.76
N ARG A 26 0.06 -1.92 -10.82
CA ARG A 26 -0.70 -2.61 -9.75
C ARG A 26 0.11 -3.77 -9.20
N ILE A 27 0.41 -3.73 -7.90
CA ILE A 27 1.27 -4.72 -7.23
C ILE A 27 0.68 -5.04 -5.87
N GLY A 28 0.56 -6.34 -5.55
CA GLY A 28 0.13 -6.76 -4.22
C GLY A 28 -1.26 -6.25 -3.80
N GLY A 29 -2.11 -5.86 -4.76
CA GLY A 29 -3.43 -5.25 -4.50
C GLY A 29 -3.43 -3.71 -4.42
N HIS A 30 -2.25 -3.08 -4.43
CA HIS A 30 -2.08 -1.62 -4.34
C HIS A 30 -1.77 -1.00 -5.71
N ARG A 31 -2.20 0.24 -5.91
CA ARG A 31 -1.99 1.03 -7.12
C ARG A 31 -0.87 2.04 -6.93
N PHE A 32 0.20 1.88 -7.69
CA PHE A 32 1.35 2.77 -7.77
C PHE A 32 1.17 3.71 -8.94
N GLU A 33 1.33 5.02 -8.73
CA GLU A 33 1.21 6.05 -9.75
C GLU A 33 2.35 7.07 -9.62
N LYS A 34 2.88 7.56 -10.73
CA LYS A 34 3.90 8.62 -10.70
C LYS A 34 3.25 9.98 -10.56
N ALA A 35 3.71 10.78 -9.62
CA ALA A 35 3.30 12.18 -9.49
C ALA A 35 4.25 13.13 -10.23
N ALA A 36 3.74 14.32 -10.58
CA ALA A 36 4.48 15.34 -11.33
C ALA A 36 5.77 15.82 -10.65
N ARG A 37 5.87 15.73 -9.32
CA ARG A 37 7.03 16.17 -8.53
C ARG A 37 8.07 15.06 -8.26
N GLY A 38 7.93 13.91 -8.90
CA GLY A 38 8.85 12.77 -8.74
C GLY A 38 8.55 11.88 -7.52
N GLU A 39 7.49 12.20 -6.77
CA GLU A 39 6.88 11.33 -5.77
C GLU A 39 6.12 10.18 -6.44
N ILE A 40 5.94 9.09 -5.70
CA ILE A 40 5.13 7.94 -6.11
C ILE A 40 3.89 7.90 -5.21
N MET A 41 2.72 7.96 -5.83
CA MET A 41 1.44 7.82 -5.16
C MET A 41 1.09 6.33 -5.06
N ILE A 42 0.89 5.83 -3.85
CA ILE A 42 0.45 4.44 -3.60
C ILE A 42 -0.89 4.50 -2.90
N ASP A 43 -1.95 4.06 -3.59
CA ASP A 43 -3.35 4.17 -3.12
C ASP A 43 -3.72 5.57 -2.62
N GLY A 44 -3.16 6.61 -3.26
CA GLY A 44 -3.41 8.01 -2.90
C GLY A 44 -2.54 8.56 -1.76
N GLY A 45 -1.66 7.76 -1.15
CA GLY A 45 -0.62 8.24 -0.24
C GLY A 45 0.66 8.59 -1.01
N ALA A 46 1.33 9.69 -0.65
CA ALA A 46 2.59 10.10 -1.28
C ALA A 46 3.79 9.40 -0.62
N PHE A 47 4.70 8.88 -1.45
CA PHE A 47 5.93 8.19 -1.06
C PHE A 47 7.11 8.66 -1.89
N THR A 48 8.32 8.58 -1.33
CA THR A 48 9.55 8.75 -2.11
C THR A 48 9.80 7.54 -3.00
N LYS A 49 10.74 7.65 -3.95
CA LYS A 49 11.12 6.53 -4.82
C LYS A 49 11.73 5.39 -4.02
N GLU A 50 12.53 5.71 -3.00
CA GLU A 50 13.17 4.77 -2.11
C GLU A 50 12.14 4.01 -1.27
N GLU A 51 11.15 4.73 -0.71
CA GLU A 51 10.03 4.13 0.02
C GLU A 51 9.19 3.22 -0.89
N ALA A 52 8.88 3.68 -2.11
CA ALA A 52 8.13 2.88 -3.09
C ALA A 52 8.87 1.60 -3.47
N ARG A 53 10.20 1.65 -3.61
CA ARG A 53 11.05 0.48 -3.87
C ARG A 53 11.04 -0.51 -2.70
N LEU A 54 11.14 0.00 -1.47
CA LEU A 54 11.06 -0.82 -0.27
C LEU A 54 9.69 -1.49 -0.13
N LEU A 55 8.61 -0.75 -0.37
CA LEU A 55 7.24 -1.28 -0.37
C LEU A 55 7.04 -2.32 -1.46
N PHE A 56 7.56 -2.10 -2.66
CA PHE A 56 7.57 -3.10 -3.73
C PHE A 56 8.29 -4.38 -3.30
N GLN A 57 9.43 -4.26 -2.62
CA GLN A 57 10.20 -5.40 -2.09
C GLN A 57 9.42 -6.21 -1.06
N MET A 58 8.74 -5.52 -0.16
CA MET A 58 7.94 -6.13 0.90
C MET A 58 6.66 -6.78 0.33
N LEU A 59 5.95 -6.11 -0.59
CA LEU A 59 4.72 -6.64 -1.22
C LEU A 59 4.98 -7.87 -2.09
N THR A 60 6.16 -7.96 -2.72
CA THR A 60 6.60 -9.10 -3.52
C THR A 60 7.36 -10.16 -2.70
N SER A 61 7.51 -9.95 -1.39
CA SER A 61 8.16 -10.91 -0.49
C SER A 61 7.35 -12.20 -0.38
N ARG A 62 8.04 -13.33 -0.16
CA ARG A 62 7.39 -14.60 0.19
C ARG A 62 6.85 -14.59 1.62
N ASN A 63 7.41 -13.76 2.49
CA ASN A 63 7.02 -13.70 3.89
C ASN A 63 5.67 -12.96 4.00
N PRO A 64 4.61 -13.60 4.52
CA PRO A 64 3.32 -12.94 4.68
C PRO A 64 3.38 -11.74 5.65
N LEU A 65 4.28 -11.77 6.65
CA LEU A 65 4.43 -10.66 7.60
C LEU A 65 4.95 -9.40 6.92
N GLU A 66 5.92 -9.54 6.00
CA GLU A 66 6.45 -8.42 5.21
C GLU A 66 5.35 -7.79 4.33
N ARG A 67 4.51 -8.63 3.72
CA ARG A 67 3.41 -8.16 2.89
C ARG A 67 2.36 -7.40 3.71
N ILE A 68 2.03 -7.90 4.90
CA ILE A 68 1.11 -7.23 5.84
C ILE A 68 1.73 -5.92 6.31
N ASN A 69 3.02 -5.91 6.65
CA ASN A 69 3.72 -4.70 7.08
C ASN A 69 3.67 -3.61 5.99
N ALA A 70 3.93 -3.96 4.74
CA ALA A 70 3.79 -3.03 3.62
C ALA A 70 2.36 -2.50 3.47
N ALA A 71 1.35 -3.36 3.57
CA ALA A 71 -0.04 -2.94 3.50
C ALA A 71 -0.40 -1.96 4.63
N ILE A 72 0.06 -2.21 5.86
CA ILE A 72 -0.15 -1.31 7.01
C ILE A 72 0.52 0.05 6.76
N ILE A 73 1.75 0.08 6.27
CA ILE A 73 2.46 1.33 5.95
C ILE A 73 1.69 2.15 4.89
N ILE A 74 1.17 1.47 3.85
CA ILE A 74 0.35 2.12 2.82
C ILE A 74 -0.95 2.66 3.41
N TRP A 75 -1.62 1.89 4.27
CA TRP A 75 -2.88 2.28 4.90
C TRP A 75 -2.75 3.41 5.91
N ASP A 76 -1.62 3.50 6.60
CA ASP A 76 -1.31 4.61 7.49
C ASP A 76 -1.22 5.91 6.69
N ARG A 77 -0.41 5.90 5.61
CA ARG A 77 -0.17 7.08 4.78
C ARG A 77 -1.41 7.57 4.03
N ASN A 78 -2.28 6.68 3.57
CA ASN A 78 -3.52 7.06 2.86
C ASN A 78 -4.72 7.30 3.80
N GLY A 79 -4.51 7.19 5.12
CA GLY A 79 -5.54 7.40 6.14
C GLY A 79 -6.58 6.28 6.24
N THR A 80 -6.36 5.13 5.60
CA THR A 80 -7.26 3.97 5.69
C THR A 80 -7.34 3.44 7.11
N LEU A 81 -6.23 3.41 7.86
CA LEU A 81 -6.24 2.99 9.26
C LEU A 81 -7.19 3.84 10.11
N VAL A 82 -7.13 5.16 9.96
CA VAL A 82 -8.02 6.09 10.67
C VAL A 82 -9.48 5.86 10.29
N LYS A 83 -9.78 5.67 9.00
CA LYS A 83 -11.15 5.37 8.52
C LYS A 83 -11.70 4.08 9.14
N ILE A 84 -10.88 3.04 9.25
CA ILE A 84 -11.26 1.77 9.89
C ILE A 84 -11.58 1.98 11.37
N VAL A 85 -10.73 2.69 12.10
CA VAL A 85 -10.94 2.98 13.52
C VAL A 85 -12.23 3.76 13.75
N VAL A 86 -12.51 4.79 12.94
CA VAL A 86 -13.75 5.56 13.02
C VAL A 86 -14.97 4.68 12.74
N ALA A 87 -14.92 3.83 11.71
CA ALA A 87 -16.01 2.91 11.39
C ALA A 87 -16.29 1.93 12.54
N LEU A 88 -15.25 1.38 13.17
CA LEU A 88 -15.39 0.50 14.34
C LEU A 88 -15.97 1.23 15.55
N ALA A 89 -15.57 2.48 15.80
CA ALA A 89 -16.14 3.29 16.86
C ALA A 89 -17.64 3.53 16.67
N ILE A 90 -18.08 3.82 15.44
CA ILE A 90 -19.51 3.97 15.11
C ILE A 90 -20.26 2.66 15.35
N LEU A 91 -19.71 1.51 14.91
CA LEU A 91 -20.32 0.20 15.14
C LEU A 91 -20.46 -0.12 16.63
N ALA A 92 -19.46 0.21 17.44
CA ALA A 92 -19.51 0.05 18.89
C ALA A 92 -20.63 0.91 19.51
N LEU A 93 -20.78 2.17 19.08
CA LEU A 93 -21.87 3.04 19.55
C LEU A 93 -23.24 2.47 19.18
N ILE A 94 -23.40 1.92 17.98
CA ILE A 94 -24.64 1.26 17.55
C ILE A 94 -24.95 0.06 18.46
N LEU A 95 -23.95 -0.78 18.75
CA LEU A 95 -24.12 -1.93 19.65
C LEU A 95 -24.52 -1.50 21.06
N VAL A 96 -23.86 -0.49 21.62
CA VAL A 96 -24.21 0.08 22.94
C VAL A 96 -25.64 0.62 22.93
N TYR A 97 -26.04 1.34 21.88
CA TYR A 97 -27.40 1.85 21.76
C TYR A 97 -28.44 0.73 21.78
N PHE A 98 -28.22 -0.34 21.02
CA PHE A 98 -29.11 -1.51 21.03
C PHE A 98 -29.12 -2.22 22.38
N TRP A 99 -28.00 -2.27 23.08
CA TRP A 99 -27.89 -2.89 24.40
C TRP A 99 -28.64 -2.10 25.48
N VAL A 100 -28.52 -0.77 25.49
CA VAL A 100 -29.20 0.12 26.45
C VAL A 100 -30.72 0.19 26.20
N ARG A 101 -31.15 0.07 24.94
CA ARG A 101 -32.58 0.15 24.57
C ARG A 101 -33.36 -1.15 24.86
N ARG A 102 -32.67 -2.27 25.04
CA ARG A 102 -33.28 -3.56 25.38
C ARG A 102 -33.58 -3.65 26.87
#